data_AF-A0A2X0R6J0-F1
#
_entry.id   AF-A0A2X0R6J0-F1
#
_cell.length_a   1.000
_cell.length_b   1.000
_cell.length_c   1.000
_cell.angle_alpha   90.00
_cell.angle_beta   90.00
_cell.angle_gamma   90.00
#
_symmetry.space_group_name_H-M   'P 1'
#
loop_
_entity.id
_entity.type
_entity.pdbx_description
1 polymer ?
#
loop_
_entity_poly.entity_id
_entity_poly.type
_entity_poly.pdbx_seq_one_letter_code
_entity_poly.pdbx_strand_id
1 'polypeptide(L)'
;MLLLLAEKQLNSLLPARLMKSMEGFFAQARNQLANKANAQLEREWLEKVRVVSTSQPLLPPKIDPGVFEQVSNALYRNYLLDVEYRNAAGKITKDRVMPLGLAQ
;
A
#
# COMPACT_ATOMS: atom_id res chain seq x y z
N MET A 1 5.37 6.30 9.76
CA MET A 1 4.91 5.39 8.69
C MET A 1 5.45 5.78 7.32
N LEU A 2 5.20 6.99 6.81
CA LEU A 2 5.65 7.43 5.47
C LEU A 2 7.13 7.15 5.19
N LEU A 3 8.03 7.52 6.11
CA LEU A 3 9.46 7.28 5.97
C LEU A 3 9.84 5.80 5.84
N LEU A 4 9.09 4.90 6.49
CA LEU A 4 9.35 3.45 6.40
C LEU A 4 8.83 2.85 5.10
N LEU A 5 7.73 3.39 4.56
CA LEU A 5 7.29 3.05 3.20
C LEU A 5 8.32 3.54 2.17
N ALA A 6 8.80 4.76 2.34
CA ALA A 6 9.86 5.32 1.50
C ALA A 6 11.12 4.46 1.58
N GLU A 7 11.57 4.06 2.77
CA GLU A 7 12.71 3.14 2.93
C GLU A 7 12.52 1.84 2.12
N LYS A 8 11.36 1.16 2.27
CA LYS A 8 11.05 -0.07 1.51
C LYS A 8 11.10 0.14 0.00
N GLN A 9 10.60 1.28 -0.50
CA GLN A 9 10.53 1.58 -1.93
C GLN A 9 11.86 2.07 -2.52
N LEU A 10 12.63 2.81 -1.73
CA LEU A 10 13.86 3.47 -2.18
C LEU A 10 15.08 2.54 -2.12
N ASN A 11 15.01 1.45 -1.35
CA ASN A 11 16.09 0.46 -1.24
C ASN A 11 16.59 -0.07 -2.59
N SER A 12 15.71 -0.23 -3.58
CA SER A 12 16.05 -0.72 -4.92
C SER A 12 16.37 0.39 -5.92
N LEU A 13 16.19 1.66 -5.55
CA LEU A 13 16.26 2.80 -6.46
C LEU A 13 17.39 3.79 -6.13
N LEU A 14 17.81 3.88 -4.86
CA LEU A 14 18.78 4.87 -4.42
C LEU A 14 20.21 4.34 -4.30
N PRO A 15 21.23 5.16 -4.63
CA PRO A 15 22.62 4.83 -4.34
C PRO A 15 22.88 4.65 -2.84
N ALA A 16 23.75 3.71 -2.49
CA ALA A 16 24.05 3.34 -1.11
C ALA A 16 24.49 4.52 -0.21
N ARG A 17 25.17 5.53 -0.78
CA ARG A 17 25.59 6.74 -0.04
C ARG A 17 24.39 7.55 0.44
N LEU A 18 23.36 7.70 -0.41
CA LEU A 18 22.15 8.45 -0.07
C LEU A 18 21.32 7.69 0.95
N MET A 19 21.20 6.36 0.80
CA MET A 19 20.57 5.50 1.80
C MET A 19 21.20 5.65 3.18
N LYS A 20 22.54 5.58 3.28
CA LYS A 20 23.26 5.78 4.55
C LYS A 20 23.02 7.16 5.18
N SER A 21 22.87 8.21 4.37
CA SER A 21 22.57 9.54 4.90
C SER A 21 21.16 9.65 5.50
N MET A 22 20.23 8.80 5.06
CA MET A 22 18.85 8.77 5.55
C MET A 22 18.62 7.78 6.70
N GLU A 23 19.59 6.92 7.00
CA GLU A 23 19.49 5.84 8.00
C GLU A 23 19.02 6.34 9.38
N GLY A 24 19.51 7.50 9.83
CA GLY A 24 19.09 8.08 11.12
C GLY A 24 17.60 8.40 11.17
N PHE A 25 17.03 8.92 10.07
CA PHE A 25 15.60 9.20 9.97
C PHE A 25 14.78 7.90 9.93
N PHE A 26 15.27 6.87 9.23
CA PHE A 26 14.61 5.57 9.19
C PHE A 26 14.63 4.88 10.55
N ALA A 27 15.77 4.88 11.24
CA ALA A 27 15.91 4.35 12.59
C ALA A 27 14.96 5.04 13.58
N GLN A 28 14.86 6.38 13.53
CA GLN A 28 13.91 7.12 14.35
C GLN A 28 12.46 6.75 14.02
N ALA A 29 12.11 6.66 12.72
CA ALA A 29 10.78 6.28 12.29
C ALA A 29 10.40 4.85 12.74
N ARG A 30 11.34 3.90 12.73
CA ARG A 30 11.15 2.54 13.27
C ARG A 30 10.84 2.58 14.76
N ASN A 31 11.65 3.29 15.53
CA ASN A 31 11.46 3.41 16.98
C ASN A 31 10.12 4.07 17.35
N GLN A 32 9.72 5.12 16.64
CA GLN A 32 8.43 5.77 16.84
C GLN A 32 7.26 4.82 16.57
N LEU A 33 7.37 3.98 15.54
CA LEU A 33 6.32 3.03 15.19
C LEU A 33 6.25 1.84 16.16
N ALA A 34 7.41 1.38 16.66
CA ALA A 34 7.49 0.29 17.64
C ALA A 34 6.94 0.70 19.01
N ASN A 35 7.30 1.90 19.49
CA ASN A 35 7.01 2.32 20.87
C ASN A 35 5.64 2.98 21.06
N LYS A 36 4.90 3.27 19.98
CA LYS A 36 3.59 3.90 20.06
C LYS A 36 2.50 2.84 20.21
N ALA A 37 1.83 2.84 21.36
CA ALA A 37 0.74 1.90 21.69
C ALA A 37 -0.38 1.93 20.62
N ASN A 38 -0.77 3.12 20.19
CA ASN A 38 -1.87 3.34 19.23
C ASN A 38 -1.46 3.27 17.75
N ALA A 39 -0.31 2.69 17.41
CA ALA A 39 0.19 2.67 16.02
C ALA A 39 -0.01 1.32 15.30
N GLN A 40 -1.07 0.58 15.66
CA GLN A 40 -1.33 -0.74 15.10
C GLN A 40 -1.66 -0.69 13.61
N LEU A 41 -2.53 0.22 13.18
CA LEU A 41 -2.92 0.34 11.77
C LEU A 41 -1.72 0.71 10.89
N GLU A 42 -0.84 1.60 11.38
CA GLU A 42 0.37 1.99 10.69
C GLU A 42 1.36 0.84 10.55
N ARG A 43 1.44 -0.06 11.56
CA ARG A 43 2.25 -1.29 11.48
C ARG A 43 1.67 -2.27 10.46
N GLU A 44 0.36 -2.51 10.51
CA GLU A 44 -0.32 -3.40 9.57
C GLU A 44 -0.22 -2.90 8.13
N TRP A 45 -0.31 -1.59 7.92
CA TRP A 45 -0.21 -0.98 6.58
C TRP A 45 1.12 -1.31 5.89
N LEU A 46 2.22 -1.35 6.65
CA LEU A 46 3.53 -1.73 6.10
C LEU A 46 3.57 -3.16 5.56
N GLU A 47 2.64 -4.03 5.97
CA GLU A 47 2.51 -5.40 5.50
C GLU A 47 1.45 -5.57 4.41
N LYS A 48 0.47 -4.67 4.34
CA LYS A 48 -0.61 -4.67 3.34
C LYS A 48 -0.20 -4.11 1.98
N VAL A 49 0.83 -3.27 1.93
CA VAL A 49 1.31 -2.66 0.68
C VAL A 49 2.62 -3.29 0.22
N ARG A 50 2.69 -3.64 -1.06
CA ARG A 50 3.89 -4.13 -1.73
C ARG A 50 4.03 -3.49 -3.11
N VAL A 51 5.27 -3.33 -3.54
CA VAL A 51 5.58 -2.96 -4.92
C VAL A 51 6.13 -4.21 -5.61
N VAL A 52 5.57 -4.53 -6.76
CA VAL A 52 5.88 -5.71 -7.55
C VAL A 52 6.33 -5.25 -8.92
N SER A 53 7.53 -5.65 -9.34
CA SER A 53 8.01 -5.35 -10.69
C SER A 53 7.10 -6.02 -11.72
N THR A 54 6.52 -5.24 -12.63
CA THR A 54 5.76 -5.80 -13.75
C THR A 54 6.74 -6.46 -14.72
N SER A 55 6.59 -7.76 -14.94
CA SER A 55 7.42 -8.50 -15.89
C SER A 55 7.11 -8.11 -17.34
N GLN A 56 5.87 -7.67 -17.61
CA GLN A 56 5.42 -7.17 -18.91
C GLN A 56 4.57 -5.90 -18.71
N PRO A 57 4.89 -4.78 -19.38
CA PRO A 57 4.07 -3.58 -19.30
C PRO A 57 2.70 -3.83 -19.95
N LEU A 58 1.65 -3.88 -19.14
CA LEU A 58 0.27 -3.93 -19.61
C LEU A 58 -0.28 -2.52 -19.75
N LEU A 59 -1.29 -2.34 -20.61
CA LEU A 59 -2.08 -1.11 -20.63
C LEU A 59 -2.80 -0.99 -19.28
N PRO A 60 -2.57 0.09 -18.50
CA PRO A 60 -3.20 0.25 -17.22
C PRO A 60 -4.72 0.36 -17.41
N PRO A 61 -5.53 -0.29 -16.55
CA PRO A 61 -6.97 -0.12 -16.60
C PRO A 61 -7.33 1.34 -16.30
N LYS A 62 -8.42 1.82 -16.90
CA LYS A 62 -9.01 3.09 -16.48
C LYS A 62 -9.59 2.88 -15.08
N ILE A 63 -9.08 3.62 -14.11
CA ILE A 63 -9.57 3.63 -12.73
C ILE A 63 -10.39 4.89 -12.55
N ASP A 64 -11.65 4.73 -12.15
CA ASP A 64 -12.53 5.87 -11.91
C ASP A 64 -12.01 6.72 -10.73
N PRO A 65 -12.17 8.04 -10.79
CA PRO A 65 -11.81 8.93 -9.69
C PRO A 65 -12.46 8.46 -8.38
N GLY A 66 -11.67 8.39 -7.30
CA GLY A 66 -12.13 7.99 -5.97
C GLY A 66 -12.03 6.50 -5.66
N VAL A 67 -11.91 5.60 -6.65
CA VAL A 67 -11.75 4.15 -6.37
C VAL A 67 -10.51 3.89 -5.52
N PHE A 68 -9.38 4.47 -5.92
CA PHE A 68 -8.13 4.30 -5.17
C PHE A 68 -8.22 4.84 -3.74
N GLU A 69 -8.87 5.98 -3.55
CA GLU A 69 -9.08 6.59 -2.24
C GLU A 69 -9.93 5.69 -1.33
N GLN A 70 -11.06 5.22 -1.84
CA GLN A 70 -11.97 4.34 -1.09
C GLN A 70 -11.28 3.02 -0.70
N VAL A 71 -10.60 2.38 -1.65
CA VAL A 71 -9.88 1.13 -1.40
C VAL A 71 -8.74 1.34 -0.39
N SER A 72 -7.96 2.40 -0.55
CA SER A 72 -6.85 2.71 0.37
C SER A 72 -7.34 3.00 1.78
N ASN A 73 -8.43 3.77 1.92
CA ASN A 73 -9.03 4.09 3.21
C ASN A 73 -9.60 2.84 3.89
N ALA A 74 -10.31 1.99 3.15
CA ALA A 74 -10.87 0.76 3.68
C ALA A 74 -9.77 -0.24 4.09
N LEU A 75 -8.73 -0.40 3.28
CA LEU A 75 -7.57 -1.24 3.59
C LEU A 75 -6.81 -0.74 4.83
N TYR A 76 -6.64 0.58 4.97
CA TYR A 76 -5.98 1.17 6.13
C TYR A 76 -6.80 0.98 7.42
N ARG A 77 -8.13 1.16 7.34
CA ARG A 77 -9.04 1.11 8.50
C ARG A 77 -9.62 -0.28 8.79
N ASN A 78 -9.29 -1.30 8.01
CA ASN A 78 -9.86 -2.64 8.10
C ASN A 78 -11.39 -2.65 7.90
N TYR A 79 -11.89 -1.88 6.93
CA TYR A 79 -13.30 -1.81 6.60
C TYR A 79 -13.66 -2.69 5.41
N LEU A 80 -14.86 -3.25 5.45
CA LEU A 80 -15.46 -3.94 4.32
C LEU A 80 -15.83 -2.92 3.22
N LEU A 81 -15.65 -3.33 1.98
CA LEU A 81 -16.06 -2.60 0.79
C LEU A 81 -17.26 -3.30 0.17
N ASP A 82 -18.32 -2.53 -0.09
CA ASP A 82 -19.37 -2.97 -1.00
C ASP A 82 -18.89 -2.70 -2.43
N VAL A 83 -18.75 -3.76 -3.23
CA VAL A 83 -18.17 -3.71 -4.57
C VAL A 83 -19.14 -4.21 -5.62
N GLU A 84 -19.10 -3.57 -6.79
CA GLU A 84 -19.70 -4.08 -8.01
C GLU A 84 -18.58 -4.40 -9.00
N TYR A 85 -18.47 -5.67 -9.38
CA TYR A 85 -17.44 -6.14 -10.30
C TYR A 85 -18.04 -6.59 -11.62
N ARG A 86 -17.49 -6.10 -12.73
CA ARG A 86 -17.80 -6.55 -14.08
C ARG A 86 -16.62 -7.32 -14.65
N ASN A 87 -16.83 -8.59 -14.98
CA ASN A 87 -15.80 -9.40 -15.62
C ASN A 87 -15.70 -9.14 -17.14
N ALA A 88 -14.71 -9.73 -17.79
CA ALA A 88 -14.49 -9.58 -19.24
C ALA A 88 -15.66 -10.09 -20.11
N ALA A 89 -16.50 -10.99 -19.60
CA ALA A 89 -17.70 -11.50 -20.27
C ALA A 89 -18.94 -10.60 -20.04
N GLY A 90 -18.79 -9.47 -19.33
CA GLY A 90 -19.87 -8.54 -19.04
C GLY A 90 -20.76 -8.94 -17.86
N LYS A 91 -20.47 -10.06 -17.17
CA LYS A 91 -21.21 -10.46 -15.98
C LYS A 91 -20.90 -9.51 -14.83
N ILE A 92 -21.95 -8.99 -14.21
CA ILE A 92 -21.89 -8.10 -13.05
C ILE A 92 -22.17 -8.92 -11.79
N THR A 93 -21.36 -8.72 -10.75
CA THR A 93 -21.55 -9.30 -9.42
C THR A 93 -21.42 -8.21 -8.37
N LYS A 94 -22.32 -8.24 -7.37
CA LYS A 94 -22.26 -7.37 -6.20
C LYS A 94 -21.89 -8.20 -4.98
N ASP A 95 -20.92 -7.72 -4.22
CA ASP A 95 -20.44 -8.43 -3.04
C ASP A 95 -19.88 -7.48 -1.99
N ARG A 96 -19.68 -7.99 -0.78
CA ARG A 96 -19.02 -7.31 0.32
C ARG A 96 -17.69 -7.98 0.62
N VAL A 97 -16.60 -7.27 0.35
CA VAL A 97 -15.25 -7.84 0.40
C VAL A 97 -14.37 -7.12 1.42
N MET A 98 -13.47 -7.87 2.06
CA MET A 98 -12.41 -7.30 2.88
C MET A 98 -11.17 -7.10 1.99
N PRO A 99 -10.70 -5.86 1.78
CA PRO A 99 -9.43 -5.64 1.11
C PRO A 99 -8.27 -6.12 2.00
N LEU A 100 -7.42 -7.01 1.48
CA LEU A 100 -6.33 -7.61 2.25
C LEU A 100 -4.96 -7.01 1.94
N GLY A 101 -4.80 -6.42 0.75
CA GLY A 101 -3.53 -5.81 0.36
C GLY A 101 -3.64 -5.04 -0.94
N LEU A 102 -2.59 -4.27 -1.23
CA LEU A 102 -2.44 -3.46 -2.43
C LEU A 102 -1.05 -3.72 -3.02
N ALA A 103 -1.04 -4.13 -4.29
CA ALA A 103 0.18 -4.31 -5.07
C ALA A 103 0.25 -3.22 -6.14
N GLN A 104 1.40 -2.56 -6.24
CA GLN A 104 1.70 -1.55 -7.27
C GLN A 104 2.83 -2.02 -8.19
#